data_AF-A0A3N6PEH9-F1
#
_entry.id   AF-A0A3N6PEH9-F1
#
_cell.length_a   1.000
_cell.length_b   1.000
_cell.length_c   1.000
_cell.angle_alpha   90.00
_cell.angle_beta   90.00
_cell.angle_gamma   90.00
#
_symmetry.space_group_name_H-M   'P 1'
#
loop_
_entity.id
_entity.type
_entity.pdbx_description
1 polymer ?
#
loop_
_entity_poly.entity_id
_entity_poly.type
_entity_poly.pdbx_seq_one_letter_code
_entity_poly.pdbx_strand_id
1 'polypeptide(L)'
;MIGPDEAVAVGGLLLAVVIGLLAHEWAHAVVLRLADVEYTVSYFPGRTDGLVSLLASCPWAAVHPSPTGREPAWVLRVAALAPLSIAVPVFALVAFDVVSTGSSLETAIAIGLLACAIPSPQDFSVAFYAHRVLEEVDDANARSSRAD
;
A
#
# COMPACT_ATOMS: atom_id res chain seq x y z
N MET A 1 -0.97 -27.43 21.17
CA MET A 1 -1.78 -27.90 20.03
C MET A 1 -2.67 -26.74 19.64
N ILE A 2 -2.59 -26.27 18.39
CA ILE A 2 -3.54 -25.30 17.84
C ILE A 2 -4.83 -26.09 17.56
N GLY A 3 -5.97 -25.65 18.10
CA GLY A 3 -7.25 -26.26 17.79
C GLY A 3 -7.70 -25.94 16.35
N PRO A 4 -8.73 -26.62 15.86
CA PRO A 4 -9.21 -26.41 14.49
C PRO A 4 -9.67 -24.96 14.25
N ASP A 5 -10.28 -24.31 15.25
CA ASP A 5 -10.79 -22.95 15.14
C ASP A 5 -9.67 -21.92 15.04
N GLU A 6 -8.58 -22.09 15.79
CA GLU A 6 -7.42 -21.23 15.72
C GLU A 6 -6.66 -21.43 14.40
N ALA A 7 -6.60 -22.66 13.88
CA ALA A 7 -5.99 -22.92 12.58
C ALA A 7 -6.75 -22.23 11.44
N VAL A 8 -8.09 -22.24 11.49
CA VAL A 8 -8.95 -21.51 10.54
C VAL A 8 -8.75 -20.00 10.66
N ALA A 9 -8.68 -19.46 11.88
CA ALA A 9 -8.42 -18.04 12.10
C ALA A 9 -7.05 -17.60 11.56
N VAL A 10 -5.99 -18.40 11.76
CA VAL A 10 -4.66 -18.15 11.18
C VAL A 10 -4.73 -18.16 9.65
N GLY A 11 -5.44 -19.13 9.06
CA GLY A 11 -5.65 -19.17 7.61
C GLY A 11 -6.36 -17.92 7.09
N GLY A 12 -7.41 -17.48 7.79
CA GLY A 12 -8.13 -16.24 7.49
C GLY A 12 -7.25 -15.00 7.56
N LEU A 13 -6.41 -14.88 8.60
CA LEU A 13 -5.44 -13.79 8.75
C LEU A 13 -4.47 -13.75 7.56
N LEU A 14 -3.85 -14.88 7.21
CA LEU A 14 -2.88 -14.95 6.12
C LEU A 14 -3.53 -14.56 4.78
N LEU A 15 -4.74 -15.06 4.52
CA LEU A 15 -5.48 -14.71 3.32
C LEU A 15 -5.82 -13.21 3.28
N ALA A 16 -6.28 -12.66 4.41
CA ALA A 16 -6.59 -11.24 4.53
C ALA A 16 -5.36 -10.35 4.30
N VAL A 17 -4.18 -10.75 4.80
CA VAL A 17 -2.93 -10.01 4.55
C VAL A 17 -2.55 -10.06 3.07
N VAL A 18 -2.61 -11.22 2.42
CA VAL A 18 -2.29 -11.34 0.98
C VAL A 18 -3.22 -10.45 0.14
N ILE A 19 -4.53 -10.50 0.40
CA ILE A 19 -5.51 -9.67 -0.30
C ILE A 19 -5.30 -8.18 0.03
N GLY A 20 -5.06 -7.87 1.30
CA GLY A 20 -4.85 -6.52 1.80
C GLY A 20 -3.63 -5.85 1.17
N LEU A 21 -2.51 -6.58 1.01
CA LEU A 21 -1.32 -6.06 0.34
C LEU A 21 -1.56 -5.78 -1.15
N LEU A 22 -2.29 -6.64 -1.86
CA LEU A 22 -2.67 -6.37 -3.25
C LEU A 22 -3.57 -5.13 -3.36
N ALA A 23 -4.56 -5.03 -2.47
CA ALA A 23 -5.43 -3.86 -2.40
C ALA A 23 -4.66 -2.58 -2.04
N HIS A 24 -3.63 -2.67 -1.19
CA HIS A 24 -2.77 -1.55 -0.78
C HIS A 24 -2.05 -0.96 -2.00
N GLU A 25 -1.33 -1.79 -2.74
CA GLU A 25 -0.60 -1.35 -3.93
C GLU A 25 -1.55 -0.85 -5.02
N TRP A 26 -2.70 -1.50 -5.20
CA TRP A 26 -3.72 -1.02 -6.13
C TRP A 26 -4.33 0.31 -5.72
N ALA A 27 -4.49 0.60 -4.44
CA ALA A 27 -5.01 1.89 -3.98
C ALA A 27 -4.11 3.04 -4.44
N HIS A 28 -2.78 2.89 -4.29
CA HIS A 28 -1.81 3.84 -4.84
C HIS A 28 -1.96 3.97 -6.36
N ALA A 29 -1.95 2.85 -7.08
CA ALA A 29 -2.01 2.84 -8.53
C ALA A 29 -3.29 3.48 -9.09
N VAL A 30 -4.44 3.25 -8.45
CA VAL A 30 -5.72 3.84 -8.86
C VAL A 30 -5.67 5.36 -8.75
N VAL A 31 -5.16 5.91 -7.66
CA VAL A 31 -5.05 7.38 -7.50
C VAL A 31 -4.08 7.97 -8.53
N LEU A 32 -2.91 7.34 -8.72
CA LEU A 32 -1.93 7.81 -9.71
C LEU A 32 -2.50 7.74 -11.13
N ARG A 33 -3.23 6.67 -11.47
CA ARG A 33 -3.89 6.50 -12.76
C ARG A 33 -4.98 7.53 -12.99
N LEU A 34 -5.77 7.86 -11.97
CA LEU A 34 -6.81 8.90 -12.05
C LEU A 34 -6.23 10.31 -12.21
N ALA A 35 -5.01 10.52 -11.73
CA ALA A 35 -4.30 11.78 -11.84
C ALA A 35 -3.33 11.84 -13.03
N ASP A 36 -3.35 10.84 -13.92
CA ASP A 36 -2.49 10.73 -15.10
C ASP A 36 -0.98 10.82 -14.79
N VAL A 37 -0.58 10.31 -13.62
CA VAL A 37 0.83 10.24 -13.20
C VAL A 37 1.40 8.91 -13.67
N GLU A 38 2.53 8.95 -14.39
CA GLU A 38 3.23 7.73 -14.78
C GLU A 38 3.73 6.97 -13.55
N TYR A 39 3.59 5.64 -13.57
CA TYR A 39 4.08 4.78 -12.51
C TYR A 39 4.57 3.46 -13.07
N THR A 40 5.55 2.88 -12.38
CA THR A 40 6.04 1.53 -12.66
C THR A 40 5.68 0.63 -11.49
N VAL A 41 5.29 -0.61 -11.78
CA VAL A 41 5.03 -1.62 -10.75
C VAL A 41 6.18 -2.60 -10.78
N SER A 42 6.94 -2.65 -9.68
CA SER A 42 8.00 -3.63 -9.50
C SER A 42 7.46 -4.79 -8.67
N TYR A 43 7.54 -6.00 -9.20
CA TYR A 43 7.20 -7.21 -8.46
C TYR A 43 8.48 -7.83 -7.91
N PHE A 44 8.51 -8.08 -6.60
CA PHE A 44 9.64 -8.65 -5.87
C PHE A 44 10.97 -7.86 -5.98
N PRO A 45 10.99 -6.57 -5.60
CA PRO A 45 12.21 -5.77 -5.60
C PRO A 45 13.30 -6.38 -4.68
N GLY A 46 14.53 -6.51 -5.17
CA GLY A 46 15.72 -6.81 -4.36
C GLY A 46 16.05 -8.29 -4.07
N ARG A 47 15.57 -9.24 -4.88
CA ARG A 47 15.72 -10.67 -4.57
C ARG A 47 17.16 -11.21 -4.76
N THR A 48 17.72 -11.78 -3.69
CA THR A 48 18.72 -12.86 -3.70
C THR A 48 18.05 -14.17 -3.21
N ASP A 49 18.49 -15.32 -3.72
CA ASP A 49 17.72 -16.58 -3.82
C ASP A 49 17.12 -17.17 -2.52
N GLY A 50 15.83 -17.55 -2.55
CA GLY A 50 15.21 -18.46 -1.57
C GLY A 50 13.70 -18.29 -1.34
N LEU A 51 12.92 -19.39 -1.31
CA LEU A 51 11.47 -19.40 -1.08
C LEU A 51 11.06 -18.84 0.30
N VAL A 52 11.89 -19.03 1.32
CA VAL A 52 11.65 -18.49 2.67
C VAL A 52 11.93 -16.99 2.73
N SER A 53 12.98 -16.53 2.05
CA SER A 53 13.26 -15.11 1.86
C SER A 53 12.11 -14.43 1.11
N LEU A 54 11.56 -15.10 0.09
CA LEU A 54 10.42 -14.63 -0.70
C LEU A 54 9.17 -14.35 0.13
N LEU A 55 8.85 -15.21 1.10
CA LEU A 55 7.71 -15.03 2.00
C LEU A 55 7.98 -14.02 3.13
N ALA A 56 9.25 -13.79 3.48
CA ALA A 56 9.63 -12.86 4.54
C ALA A 56 9.96 -11.44 4.03
N SER A 57 10.25 -11.28 2.74
CA SER A 57 10.67 -10.01 2.13
C SER A 57 9.45 -9.19 1.74
N CYS A 58 9.06 -8.22 2.57
CA CYS A 58 8.28 -7.08 2.08
C CYS A 58 9.25 -6.04 1.47
N PRO A 59 8.91 -5.41 0.33
CA PRO A 59 7.63 -5.48 -0.39
C PRO A 59 7.57 -6.62 -1.45
N TRP A 60 6.38 -7.22 -1.64
CA TRP A 60 6.13 -8.20 -2.72
C TRP A 60 5.78 -7.54 -4.06
N ALA A 61 5.18 -6.36 -4.02
CA ALA A 61 5.01 -5.46 -5.13
C ALA A 61 5.21 -4.03 -4.60
N ALA A 62 5.74 -3.14 -5.42
CA ALA A 62 5.92 -1.73 -5.09
C ALA A 62 5.55 -0.88 -6.29
N VAL A 63 4.67 0.10 -6.07
CA VAL A 63 4.36 1.14 -7.06
C VAL A 63 5.36 2.28 -6.91
N HIS A 64 6.14 2.52 -7.96
CA HIS A 64 7.08 3.64 -8.04
C HIS A 64 6.51 4.73 -8.96
N PRO A 65 6.04 5.87 -8.41
CA PRO A 65 5.60 7.00 -9.21
C PRO A 65 6.79 7.66 -9.91
N SER A 66 6.59 8.10 -11.15
CA SER A 66 7.56 8.87 -11.94
C SER A 66 6.95 10.24 -12.27
N PRO A 67 6.91 11.17 -11.29
CA PRO A 67 6.37 12.51 -11.52
C PRO A 67 7.27 13.29 -12.48
N THR A 68 6.65 14.13 -13.30
CA THR A 68 7.33 15.02 -14.25
C THR A 68 7.70 16.38 -13.64
N GLY A 69 7.24 16.66 -12.42
CA GLY A 69 7.41 17.93 -11.71
C GLY A 69 6.29 18.93 -11.98
N ARG A 70 5.35 18.59 -12.87
CA ARG A 70 4.18 19.43 -13.22
C ARG A 70 2.95 19.10 -12.40
N GLU A 71 2.96 17.96 -11.73
CA GLU A 71 1.86 17.46 -10.93
C GLU A 71 1.74 18.28 -9.64
N PRO A 72 0.52 18.60 -9.18
CA PRO A 72 0.36 19.29 -7.92
C PRO A 72 0.67 18.34 -6.76
N ALA A 73 1.42 18.82 -5.76
CA ALA A 73 1.87 18.01 -4.62
C ALA A 73 0.74 17.25 -3.91
N TRP A 74 -0.49 17.77 -3.89
CA TRP A 74 -1.63 17.10 -3.26
C TRP A 74 -1.97 15.76 -3.91
N VAL A 75 -1.71 15.56 -5.21
CA VAL A 75 -1.92 14.27 -5.90
C VAL A 75 -1.04 13.20 -5.27
N LEU A 76 0.25 13.49 -5.07
CA LEU A 76 1.18 12.56 -4.44
C LEU A 76 0.80 12.28 -2.98
N ARG A 77 0.27 13.29 -2.26
CA ARG A 77 -0.24 13.10 -0.90
C ARG A 77 -1.44 12.17 -0.84
N VAL A 78 -2.41 12.37 -1.73
CA VAL A 78 -3.61 11.53 -1.81
C VAL A 78 -3.23 10.12 -2.25
N ALA A 79 -2.30 9.98 -3.20
CA ALA A 79 -1.80 8.68 -3.62
C ALA A 79 -1.14 7.96 -2.44
N ALA A 80 -0.27 8.62 -1.68
CA ALA A 80 0.39 8.03 -0.51
C ALA A 80 -0.59 7.63 0.61
N LEU A 81 -1.71 8.35 0.76
CA LEU A 81 -2.73 8.04 1.78
C LEU A 81 -3.84 7.11 1.27
N ALA A 82 -3.84 6.75 -0.01
CA ALA A 82 -4.88 5.92 -0.63
C ALA A 82 -5.14 4.58 0.08
N PRO A 83 -4.14 3.87 0.62
CA PRO A 83 -4.37 2.58 1.29
C PRO A 83 -5.27 2.67 2.52
N LEU A 84 -5.39 3.85 3.15
CA LEU A 84 -6.33 4.05 4.27
C LEU A 84 -7.78 3.76 3.87
N SER A 85 -8.12 3.85 2.58
CA SER A 85 -9.45 3.52 2.07
C SER A 85 -9.85 2.06 2.31
N ILE A 86 -8.89 1.14 2.47
CA ILE A 86 -9.14 -0.27 2.80
C ILE A 86 -9.84 -0.41 4.16
N ALA A 87 -9.60 0.51 5.09
CA ALA A 87 -10.23 0.49 6.41
C ALA A 87 -11.73 0.83 6.35
N VAL A 88 -12.17 1.59 5.34
CA VAL A 88 -13.57 2.05 5.21
C VAL A 88 -14.56 0.89 5.17
N PRO A 89 -14.43 -0.12 4.28
CA PRO A 89 -15.37 -1.25 4.27
C PRO A 89 -15.33 -2.05 5.58
N VAL A 90 -14.17 -2.21 6.22
CA VAL A 90 -14.07 -2.93 7.50
C VAL A 90 -14.87 -2.21 8.58
N PHE A 91 -14.67 -0.91 8.75
CA PHE A 91 -15.42 -0.12 9.73
C PHE A 91 -16.91 -0.01 9.37
N ALA A 92 -17.26 0.08 8.09
CA ALA A 92 -18.65 0.11 7.65
C ALA A 92 -19.37 -1.20 7.99
N LEU A 93 -18.78 -2.35 7.69
CA LEU A 93 -19.37 -3.66 7.99
C LEU A 93 -19.61 -3.87 9.48
N VAL A 94 -18.71 -3.40 10.34
CA VAL A 94 -18.88 -3.42 11.79
C VAL A 94 -19.96 -2.43 12.23
N ALA A 95 -19.95 -1.20 11.72
CA ALA A 95 -20.91 -0.16 12.11
C ALA A 95 -22.36 -0.49 11.71
N PHE A 96 -22.55 -1.22 10.61
CA PHE A 96 -23.86 -1.68 10.13
C PHE A 96 -24.26 -3.06 10.66
N ASP A 97 -23.51 -3.63 11.62
CA ASP A 97 -23.77 -4.94 12.24
C ASP A 97 -23.88 -6.09 11.21
N VAL A 98 -23.21 -5.94 10.06
CA VAL A 98 -23.17 -6.97 9.01
C VAL A 98 -22.17 -8.06 9.39
N VAL A 99 -21.09 -7.69 10.08
CA VAL A 99 -20.10 -8.61 10.63
C VAL A 99 -20.04 -8.41 12.14
N SER A 100 -20.40 -9.44 12.90
CA SER A 100 -20.13 -9.45 14.33
C SER A 100 -18.65 -9.77 14.52
N THR A 101 -17.88 -9.01 15.30
CA THR A 101 -16.51 -9.45 15.68
C THR A 101 -16.55 -10.53 16.76
N GLY A 102 -17.52 -11.44 16.66
CA GLY A 102 -17.82 -12.48 17.64
C GLY A 102 -17.02 -13.76 17.41
N SER A 103 -16.57 -14.00 16.17
CA SER A 103 -15.70 -15.14 15.86
C SER A 103 -14.22 -14.75 15.75
N SER A 104 -13.35 -15.71 16.09
CA SER A 104 -11.89 -15.58 15.92
C SER A 104 -11.50 -15.37 14.45
N LEU A 105 -12.25 -15.96 13.51
CA LEU A 105 -12.00 -15.83 12.07
C LEU A 105 -12.31 -14.42 11.56
N GLU A 106 -13.49 -13.87 11.88
CA GLU A 106 -13.86 -12.50 11.47
C GLU A 106 -12.88 -11.47 12.05
N THR A 107 -12.52 -11.64 13.32
CA THR A 107 -11.53 -10.79 13.99
C THR A 107 -10.16 -10.87 13.31
N ALA A 108 -9.70 -12.08 12.98
CA ALA A 108 -8.44 -12.29 12.28
C ALA A 108 -8.41 -11.64 10.89
N ILE A 109 -9.50 -11.75 10.13
CA ILE A 109 -9.64 -11.11 8.82
C ILE A 109 -9.62 -9.58 8.95
N ALA A 110 -10.38 -9.03 9.89
CA ALA A 110 -10.43 -7.59 10.15
C ALA A 110 -9.06 -7.04 10.54
N ILE A 111 -8.31 -7.74 11.42
CA ILE A 111 -6.94 -7.37 11.80
C ILE A 111 -6.02 -7.37 10.59
N GLY A 112 -6.06 -8.43 9.76
CA GLY A 112 -5.22 -8.53 8.57
C GLY A 112 -5.46 -7.37 7.58
N LEU A 113 -6.73 -7.07 7.29
CA LEU A 113 -7.09 -5.97 6.39
C LEU A 113 -6.72 -4.59 6.97
N LEU A 114 -6.98 -4.36 8.26
CA LEU A 114 -6.65 -3.09 8.92
C LEU A 114 -5.14 -2.88 9.04
N ALA A 115 -4.37 -3.94 9.30
CA ALA A 115 -2.91 -3.87 9.29
C ALA A 115 -2.39 -3.44 7.91
N CYS A 116 -2.97 -3.96 6.82
CA CYS A 116 -2.65 -3.56 5.47
C CYS A 116 -3.16 -2.15 5.09
N ALA A 117 -4.06 -1.54 5.86
CA ALA A 117 -4.49 -0.16 5.59
C ALA A 117 -3.50 0.90 6.08
N ILE A 118 -2.54 0.51 6.93
CA ILE A 118 -1.55 1.42 7.53
C ILE A 118 -0.52 1.81 6.46
N PRO A 119 -0.36 3.11 6.14
CA PRO A 119 0.66 3.57 5.20
C PRO A 119 2.07 3.25 5.72
N SER A 120 2.99 2.93 4.81
CA SER A 120 4.39 2.69 5.18
C SER A 120 5.08 4.00 5.63
N PRO A 121 6.25 3.93 6.29
CA PRO A 121 7.04 5.12 6.62
C PRO A 121 7.40 5.98 5.38
N GLN A 122 7.56 5.36 4.21
CA GLN A 122 7.82 6.05 2.96
C GLN A 122 6.57 6.81 2.48
N ASP A 123 5.40 6.17 2.54
CA ASP A 123 4.13 6.80 2.18
C ASP A 123 3.81 7.98 3.10
N PHE A 124 4.01 7.81 4.40
CA PHE A 124 3.90 8.93 5.35
C PHE A 124 4.85 10.07 5.01
N SER A 125 6.09 9.76 4.63
CA SER A 125 7.05 10.78 4.21
C SER A 125 6.56 11.53 2.97
N VAL A 126 6.04 10.85 1.96
CA VAL A 126 5.46 11.48 0.76
C VAL A 126 4.23 12.32 1.12
N ALA A 127 3.34 11.82 1.99
CA ALA A 127 2.13 12.54 2.41
C ALA A 127 2.43 13.92 3.03
N PHE A 128 3.54 14.07 3.75
CA PHE A 128 3.94 15.36 4.33
C PHE A 128 4.93 16.13 3.45
N TYR A 129 5.84 15.44 2.78
CA TYR A 129 6.99 16.04 2.07
C TYR A 129 6.93 15.95 0.54
N ALA A 130 5.77 15.65 -0.06
CA ALA A 130 5.58 15.59 -1.53
C ALA A 130 6.15 16.79 -2.31
N HIS A 131 6.11 17.99 -1.74
CA HIS A 131 6.67 19.20 -2.35
C HIS A 131 8.18 19.07 -2.60
N ARG A 132 8.94 18.49 -1.66
CA ARG A 132 10.39 18.30 -1.80
C ARG A 132 10.72 17.30 -2.89
N VAL A 133 9.91 16.25 -3.04
CA VAL A 133 10.07 15.26 -4.10
C VAL A 133 9.91 15.90 -5.48
N LEU A 134 8.95 16.82 -5.63
CA LEU A 134 8.74 17.54 -6.89
C LEU A 134 9.86 18.57 -7.16
N GLU A 135 10.33 19.28 -6.14
CA GLU A 135 11.47 20.21 -6.24
C GLU A 135 12.75 19.48 -6.72
N GLU A 136 13.05 18.31 -6.17
CA GLU A 136 14.20 17.51 -6.58
C GLU A 136 14.15 17.07 -8.05
N VAL A 137 12.95 16.75 -8.54
CA VAL A 137 12.71 16.39 -9.95
C VAL A 137 12.89 17.60 -10.86
N ASP A 138 12.35 18.77 -10.49
CA ASP A 138 12.48 19.99 -11.28
C ASP A 138 13.95 20.44 -11.35
N ASP A 139 14.68 20.39 -10.24
CA ASP A 139 16.12 20.67 -10.19
C ASP A 139 16.97 19.68 -11.01
N ALA A 140 16.57 18.41 -11.08
CA ALA A 140 17.22 17.42 -11.92
C ALA A 140 16.98 17.71 -13.42
N ASN A 141 15.74 18.03 -13.80
CA ASN A 141 15.37 18.39 -15.17
C ASN A 141 16.10 19.66 -15.62
N ALA A 142 16.17 20.69 -14.77
CA ALA A 142 16.88 21.94 -15.06
C ALA A 142 18.39 21.76 -15.19
N ARG A 143 18.99 20.77 -14.51
CA ARG A 143 20.41 20.42 -14.68
C ARG A 143 20.65 19.67 -15.99
N SER A 144 19.78 18.72 -16.34
CA SER A 144 19.88 17.99 -17.61
C SER A 144 19.83 18.94 -18.80
N SER A 145 18.88 19.90 -18.82
CA SER A 145 18.72 20.83 -19.92
C SER A 145 19.87 21.84 -20.09
N ARG A 146 20.76 21.98 -19.10
CA ARG A 146 21.96 22.83 -19.17
C ARG A 146 23.20 22.08 -19.64
N ALA A 147 23.17 20.75 -19.63
CA ALA A 147 24.27 19.91 -20.07
C ALA A 147 24.23 19.62 -21.59
N ASP A 148 23.07 19.85 -22.22
CA ASP A 148 22.84 19.80 -23.67
C ASP A 148 23.06 21.16 -24.35
#